data_AF-U1QSS1-F1
#
_entry.id   AF-U1QSS1-F1
#
_cell.length_a   1.000
_cell.length_b   1.000
_cell.length_c   1.000
_cell.angle_alpha   90.00
_cell.angle_beta   90.00
_cell.angle_gamma   90.00
#
_symmetry.space_group_name_H-M   'P 1'
#
loop_
_entity.id
_entity.type
_entity.pdbx_description
1 polymer ?
#
loop_
_entity_poly.entity_id
_entity_poly.type
_entity_poly.pdbx_seq_one_letter_code
_entity_poly.pdbx_strand_id
1 'polypeptide(L)'
;MLQRLRIPVNDTDAELRTQSINLALVLVDYLNEKKLASYLSDVKGDKGIAKLKKFLTAQSYQHTERDVRLLQRIQRMRSRIAAHSSGSSGQAYLEEELGNDTPQEYIARLITEATQMLVDLRAFAEEQSRQDSDS
;
A
#
# COMPACT_ATOMS: atom_id res chain seq x y z
N MET A 1 -4.02 -7.96 -14.35
CA MET A 1 -3.58 -7.64 -12.98
C MET A 1 -4.76 -7.52 -12.02
N LEU A 2 -5.75 -6.64 -12.26
CA LEU A 2 -6.93 -6.52 -11.39
C LEU A 2 -7.73 -7.82 -11.24
N GLN A 3 -7.86 -8.64 -12.30
CA GLN A 3 -8.52 -9.96 -12.22
C GLN A 3 -7.84 -10.98 -11.29
N ARG A 4 -6.62 -10.70 -10.81
CA ARG A 4 -5.84 -11.60 -9.94
C ARG A 4 -5.90 -11.20 -8.46
N LEU A 5 -6.32 -9.97 -8.16
CA LEU A 5 -6.47 -9.48 -6.81
C LEU A 5 -7.85 -9.90 -6.29
N ARG A 6 -7.87 -10.70 -5.23
CA ARG A 6 -9.09 -11.21 -4.60
C ARG A 6 -8.85 -11.48 -3.12
N ILE A 7 -9.94 -11.61 -2.38
CA ILE A 7 -9.88 -12.21 -1.05
C ILE A 7 -9.51 -13.70 -1.23
N PRO A 8 -8.55 -14.24 -0.45
CA PRO A 8 -8.22 -15.66 -0.42
C PRO A 8 -9.48 -16.52 -0.26
N VAL A 9 -9.53 -17.64 -0.98
CA VAL A 9 -10.65 -18.61 -0.88
C VAL A 9 -10.33 -19.76 0.09
N ASN A 10 -9.12 -19.76 0.65
CA ASN A 10 -8.64 -20.67 1.67
C ASN A 10 -7.48 -20.01 2.45
N ASP A 11 -7.18 -20.57 3.62
CA ASP A 11 -6.18 -20.04 4.55
C ASP A 11 -4.79 -20.64 4.31
N THR A 12 -4.33 -20.65 3.06
CA THR A 12 -3.00 -21.17 2.71
C THR A 12 -1.96 -20.06 2.58
N ASP A 13 -0.73 -20.33 3.02
CA ASP A 13 0.42 -19.43 2.85
C ASP A 13 0.67 -19.05 1.39
N ALA A 14 0.39 -19.98 0.47
CA ALA A 14 0.52 -19.75 -0.97
C ALA A 14 -0.45 -18.67 -1.48
N GLU A 15 -1.70 -18.70 -1.02
CA GLU A 15 -2.70 -17.68 -1.39
C GLU A 15 -2.36 -16.35 -0.69
N LEU A 16 -1.98 -16.36 0.59
CA LEU A 16 -1.51 -15.17 1.33
C LEU A 16 -0.36 -14.47 0.59
N ARG A 17 0.64 -15.25 0.17
CA ARG A 17 1.79 -14.78 -0.62
C ARG A 17 1.35 -14.16 -1.92
N THR A 18 0.50 -14.87 -2.66
CA THR A 18 0.04 -14.43 -3.97
C THR A 18 -0.73 -13.11 -3.88
N GLN A 19 -1.64 -13.00 -2.92
CA GLN A 19 -2.44 -11.77 -2.75
C GLN A 19 -1.61 -10.61 -2.21
N SER A 20 -0.65 -10.86 -1.32
CA SER A 20 0.28 -9.83 -0.84
C SER A 20 1.12 -9.24 -1.97
N ILE A 21 1.62 -10.10 -2.88
CA ILE A 21 2.35 -9.66 -4.08
C ILE A 21 1.45 -8.85 -5.01
N ASN A 22 0.22 -9.32 -5.27
CA ASN A 22 -0.73 -8.64 -6.14
C ASN A 22 -1.12 -7.25 -5.59
N LEU A 23 -1.33 -7.12 -4.28
CA LEU A 23 -1.61 -5.83 -3.63
C LEU A 23 -0.47 -4.85 -3.80
N ALA A 24 0.76 -5.28 -3.51
CA ALA A 24 1.94 -4.44 -3.65
C ALA A 24 2.21 -4.04 -5.10
N LEU A 25 1.97 -4.94 -6.06
CA LEU A 25 2.04 -4.60 -7.48
C LEU A 25 1.10 -3.44 -7.82
N VAL A 26 -0.16 -3.54 -7.42
CA VAL A 26 -1.20 -2.56 -7.74
C VAL A 26 -0.97 -1.21 -7.03
N LEU A 27 -0.59 -1.24 -5.76
CA LEU A 27 -0.61 -0.05 -4.89
C LEU A 27 0.76 0.59 -4.66
N VAL A 28 1.85 -0.14 -4.85
CA VAL A 28 3.23 0.33 -4.57
C VAL A 28 4.06 0.36 -5.84
N ASP A 29 4.14 -0.76 -6.58
CA ASP A 29 5.05 -0.86 -7.73
C ASP A 29 4.61 0.04 -8.90
N TYR A 30 3.31 0.35 -9.01
CA TYR A 30 2.78 1.29 -10.01
C TYR A 30 2.79 2.76 -9.60
N LEU A 31 3.40 3.13 -8.47
CA LEU A 31 3.57 4.53 -8.11
C LEU A 31 4.38 5.26 -9.19
N ASN A 32 3.81 6.35 -9.73
CA ASN A 32 4.49 7.16 -10.73
C ASN A 32 5.53 8.09 -10.08
N GLU A 33 6.66 7.51 -9.68
CA GLU A 33 7.73 8.23 -9.00
C GLU A 33 8.26 9.43 -9.79
N LYS A 34 8.28 9.35 -11.12
CA LYS A 34 8.71 10.46 -11.98
C LYS A 34 7.77 11.66 -11.83
N LYS A 35 6.46 11.41 -11.85
CA LYS A 35 5.45 12.45 -11.70
C LYS A 35 5.44 13.00 -10.27
N LEU A 36 5.53 12.14 -9.24
CA LEU A 36 5.65 12.59 -7.85
C LEU A 36 6.87 13.50 -7.64
N ALA A 37 8.02 13.12 -8.20
CA ALA A 37 9.24 13.91 -8.09
C ALA A 37 9.12 15.31 -8.74
N SER A 38 8.30 15.46 -9.79
CA SER A 38 8.12 16.76 -10.45
C SER A 38 7.41 17.81 -9.59
N TYR A 39 6.73 17.39 -8.50
CA TYR A 39 6.05 18.28 -7.56
C TYR A 39 6.86 18.59 -6.30
N LEU A 40 8.09 18.06 -6.19
CA LEU A 40 8.90 18.15 -4.98
C LEU A 40 10.20 18.91 -5.28
N SER A 41 10.50 19.92 -4.46
CA SER A 41 11.73 20.72 -4.57
C SER A 41 12.97 20.01 -4.04
N ASP A 42 12.80 19.03 -3.13
CA ASP A 42 13.88 18.18 -2.60
C ASP A 42 13.47 16.70 -2.56
N VAL A 43 14.07 15.93 -3.46
CA VAL A 43 13.83 14.49 -3.65
C VAL A 43 15.09 13.64 -3.47
N LYS A 44 16.19 14.22 -2.97
CA LYS A 44 17.48 13.52 -2.96
C LYS A 44 17.48 12.43 -1.89
N GLY A 45 17.34 11.17 -2.34
CA GLY A 45 17.42 9.98 -1.49
C GLY A 45 16.08 9.28 -1.24
N ASP A 46 14.95 9.95 -1.50
CA ASP A 46 13.63 9.33 -1.34
C ASP A 46 13.25 8.45 -2.53
N LYS A 47 12.57 7.34 -2.26
CA LYS A 47 12.05 6.40 -3.27
C LYS A 47 10.66 5.89 -2.89
N GLY A 48 9.87 5.51 -3.88
CA GLY A 48 8.54 4.90 -3.74
C GLY A 48 7.65 5.63 -2.76
N ILE A 49 7.26 4.93 -1.70
CA ILE A 49 6.32 5.39 -0.67
C ILE A 49 6.83 6.67 0.03
N ALA A 50 8.14 6.87 0.19
CA ALA A 50 8.67 8.07 0.84
C ALA A 50 8.40 9.34 0.00
N LYS A 51 8.51 9.26 -1.33
CA LYS A 51 8.12 10.37 -2.22
C LYS A 51 6.63 10.62 -2.18
N LEU A 52 5.82 9.57 -2.18
CA LEU A 52 4.37 9.69 -2.05
C LEU A 52 3.99 10.40 -0.74
N LYS A 53 4.62 10.04 0.39
CA LYS A 53 4.42 10.72 1.67
C LYS A 53 4.70 12.21 1.56
N LYS A 54 5.89 12.59 1.06
CA LYS A 54 6.27 14.00 0.88
C LYS A 54 5.25 14.76 0.03
N PHE A 55 4.84 14.16 -1.09
CA PHE A 55 3.83 14.74 -1.97
C PHE A 55 2.51 14.97 -1.23
N LEU A 56 1.94 13.93 -0.62
CA LEU A 56 0.64 14.04 0.08
C LEU A 56 0.69 15.04 1.25
N THR A 57 1.81 15.11 1.98
CA THR A 57 2.02 16.13 3.01
C THR A 57 2.05 17.54 2.43
N ALA A 58 2.77 17.76 1.32
CA ALA A 58 2.81 19.07 0.66
C ALA A 58 1.43 19.50 0.13
N GLN A 59 0.58 18.54 -0.22
CA GLN A 59 -0.80 18.76 -0.65
C GLN A 59 -1.81 18.86 0.51
N SER A 60 -1.35 18.81 1.77
CA SER A 60 -2.20 18.83 2.96
C SER A 60 -3.26 17.72 3.01
N TYR A 61 -2.96 16.54 2.44
CA TYR A 61 -3.86 15.40 2.49
C TYR A 61 -3.94 14.82 3.93
N GLN A 62 -5.14 14.89 4.51
CA GLN A 62 -5.40 14.60 5.93
C GLN A 62 -5.05 13.18 6.38
N HIS A 63 -5.06 12.20 5.49
CA HIS A 63 -4.82 10.78 5.85
C HIS A 63 -3.43 10.28 5.47
N THR A 64 -2.49 11.17 5.17
CA THR A 64 -1.13 10.83 4.71
C THR A 64 -0.47 9.74 5.57
N GLU A 65 -0.45 9.90 6.89
CA GLU A 65 0.21 8.94 7.78
C GLU A 65 -0.49 7.58 7.85
N ARG A 66 -1.83 7.54 7.79
CA ARG A 66 -2.61 6.30 7.76
C ARG A 66 -2.26 5.49 6.51
N ASP A 67 -2.30 6.16 5.36
CA ASP A 67 -2.16 5.52 4.05
C ASP A 67 -0.72 5.11 3.78
N VAL A 68 0.26 5.92 4.21
CA VAL A 68 1.68 5.56 4.15
C VAL A 68 1.98 4.32 5.00
N ARG A 69 1.42 4.21 6.21
CA ARG A 69 1.61 3.02 7.05
C ARG A 69 1.03 1.76 6.41
N LEU A 70 -0.14 1.86 5.78
CA LEU A 70 -0.73 0.78 5.01
C LEU A 70 0.19 0.31 3.88
N LEU A 71 0.67 1.24 3.04
CA LEU A 71 1.56 0.91 1.93
C LEU A 71 2.89 0.30 2.41
N GLN A 72 3.44 0.81 3.52
CA GLN A 72 4.65 0.24 4.14
C GLN A 72 4.41 -1.17 4.67
N ARG A 73 3.24 -1.46 5.25
CA ARG A 73 2.84 -2.81 5.65
C ARG A 73 2.79 -3.75 4.44
N ILE A 74 2.08 -3.36 3.37
CA ILE A 74 1.98 -4.13 2.13
C ILE A 74 3.37 -4.41 1.52
N GLN A 75 4.23 -3.41 1.48
CA GLN A 75 5.59 -3.56 0.93
C GLN A 75 6.47 -4.48 1.79
N ARG A 76 6.36 -4.40 3.12
CA ARG A 76 7.09 -5.30 4.04
C ARG A 76 6.63 -6.75 3.88
N MET A 77 5.33 -6.97 3.73
CA MET A 77 4.79 -8.30 3.44
C MET A 77 5.35 -8.86 2.13
N ARG A 78 5.35 -8.07 1.05
CA ARG A 78 5.97 -8.46 -0.23
C ARG A 78 7.45 -8.83 -0.07
N SER A 79 8.25 -8.01 0.60
CA SER A 79 9.69 -8.24 0.71
C SER A 79 10.03 -9.47 1.54
N ARG A 80 9.35 -9.68 2.67
CA ARG A 80 9.64 -10.81 3.58
C ARG A 80 9.10 -12.13 3.07
N ILE A 81 7.93 -12.12 2.42
CA ILE A 81 7.41 -13.33 1.78
C ILE A 81 8.27 -13.73 0.56
N ALA A 82 8.82 -12.77 -0.17
CA ALA A 82 9.75 -13.04 -1.27
C ALA A 82 11.10 -13.60 -0.79
N ALA A 83 11.61 -13.11 0.34
CA ALA A 83 12.95 -13.38 0.85
C ALA A 83 13.03 -14.48 1.93
N HIS A 84 12.42 -15.65 1.70
CA HIS A 84 12.43 -16.85 2.57
C HIS A 84 11.24 -17.00 3.54
N SER A 85 10.06 -17.32 3.01
CA SER A 85 8.91 -17.85 3.79
C SER A 85 9.15 -19.20 4.48
N SER A 86 10.38 -19.73 4.45
CA SER A 86 10.77 -21.02 5.03
C SER A 86 11.88 -20.92 6.10
N GLY A 87 12.34 -19.71 6.45
CA GLY A 87 13.26 -19.47 7.56
C GLY A 87 12.51 -19.01 8.81
N SER A 88 13.01 -19.37 10.02
CA SER A 88 12.27 -19.09 11.27
C SER A 88 12.00 -17.61 11.52
N SER A 89 12.87 -16.70 11.05
CA SER A 89 12.66 -15.26 11.16
C SER A 89 11.56 -14.72 10.23
N GLY A 90 11.34 -15.36 9.08
CA GLY A 90 10.25 -15.03 8.17
C GLY A 90 8.90 -15.50 8.71
N GLN A 91 8.87 -16.71 9.30
CA GLN A 91 7.67 -17.26 9.94
C GLN A 91 7.28 -16.46 11.19
N ALA A 92 8.23 -16.15 12.08
CA ALA A 92 7.95 -15.36 13.28
C ALA A 92 7.38 -13.98 12.95
N TYR A 93 7.88 -13.32 11.90
CA TYR A 93 7.29 -12.06 11.44
C TYR A 93 5.88 -12.24 10.86
N LEU A 94 5.67 -13.31 10.10
CA LEU A 94 4.36 -13.58 9.50
C LEU A 94 3.31 -13.80 10.59
N GLU A 95 3.65 -14.58 11.62
CA GLU A 95 2.82 -14.80 12.81
C GLU A 95 2.56 -13.49 13.57
N GLU A 96 3.57 -12.66 13.77
CA GLU A 96 3.42 -11.34 14.41
C GLU A 96 2.51 -10.41 13.59
N GLU A 97 2.66 -10.39 12.27
CA GLU A 97 1.91 -9.50 11.37
C GLU A 97 0.45 -9.94 11.19
N LEU A 98 0.19 -11.25 11.13
CA LEU A 98 -1.15 -11.83 11.12
C LEU A 98 -1.84 -11.65 12.49
N GLY A 99 -1.08 -11.81 13.57
CA GLY A 99 -1.64 -11.83 14.93
C GLY A 99 -2.65 -12.97 15.07
N ASN A 100 -3.93 -12.61 15.25
CA ASN A 100 -5.03 -13.58 15.33
C ASN A 100 -5.80 -13.73 14.02
N ASP A 101 -5.48 -12.94 12.98
CA ASP A 101 -6.18 -12.98 11.70
C ASP A 101 -5.83 -14.28 10.96
N THR A 102 -6.81 -14.93 10.33
CA THR A 102 -6.50 -15.89 9.28
C THR A 102 -5.90 -15.17 8.06
N PRO A 103 -5.16 -15.87 7.18
CA PRO A 103 -4.74 -15.30 5.90
C PRO A 103 -5.85 -14.63 5.10
N GLN A 104 -7.05 -15.22 5.09
CA GLN A 104 -8.21 -14.64 4.44
C GLN A 104 -8.64 -13.32 5.10
N GLU A 105 -8.78 -13.30 6.43
CA GLU A 105 -9.16 -12.11 7.21
C GLU A 105 -8.15 -10.98 7.04
N TYR A 106 -6.86 -11.32 7.10
CA TYR A 106 -5.77 -10.37 6.93
C TYR A 106 -5.81 -9.70 5.56
N ILE A 107 -5.94 -10.47 4.48
CA ILE A 107 -6.02 -9.89 3.12
C ILE A 107 -7.33 -9.11 2.93
N ALA A 108 -8.46 -9.58 3.46
CA ALA A 108 -9.72 -8.86 3.40
C ALA A 108 -9.62 -7.49 4.10
N ARG A 109 -8.95 -7.44 5.25
CA ARG A 109 -8.64 -6.21 5.97
C ARG A 109 -7.76 -5.27 5.14
N LEU A 110 -6.66 -5.78 4.55
CA LEU A 110 -5.81 -4.96 3.68
C LEU A 110 -6.54 -4.41 2.45
N ILE A 111 -7.42 -5.20 1.82
CA ILE A 111 -8.24 -4.76 0.68
C ILE A 111 -9.22 -3.66 1.12
N THR A 112 -9.82 -3.82 2.30
CA THR A 112 -10.75 -2.82 2.86
C THR A 112 -10.02 -1.50 3.17
N GLU A 113 -8.88 -1.58 3.87
CA GLU A 113 -8.02 -0.42 4.16
C GLU A 113 -7.54 0.26 2.86
N ALA A 114 -7.14 -0.50 1.85
CA ALA A 114 -6.71 0.02 0.55
C ALA A 114 -7.86 0.68 -0.24
N THR A 115 -9.05 0.09 -0.17
CA THR A 115 -10.25 0.67 -0.81
C THR A 115 -10.60 2.01 -0.17
N GLN A 116 -10.57 2.09 1.17
CA GLN A 116 -10.80 3.35 1.88
C GLN A 116 -9.76 4.41 1.49
N MET A 117 -8.48 4.05 1.44
CA MET A 117 -7.41 4.95 0.96
C MET A 117 -7.71 5.49 -0.44
N LEU A 118 -8.10 4.63 -1.40
CA LEU A 118 -8.40 5.07 -2.76
C LEU A 118 -9.64 5.97 -2.85
N VAL A 119 -10.68 5.70 -2.05
CA VAL A 119 -11.87 6.55 -1.93
C VAL A 119 -11.50 7.94 -1.41
N ASP A 120 -10.68 7.99 -0.35
CA ASP A 120 -10.27 9.26 0.27
C ASP A 120 -9.34 10.08 -0.65
N LEU A 121 -8.40 9.42 -1.34
CA LEU A 121 -7.55 10.06 -2.35
C LEU A 121 -8.36 10.61 -3.53
N ARG A 122 -9.40 9.88 -3.96
CA ARG A 122 -10.31 10.36 -5.00
C ARG A 122 -11.08 11.59 -4.54
N ALA A 123 -11.67 11.55 -3.35
CA ALA A 123 -12.40 12.69 -2.79
C ALA A 123 -11.49 13.92 -2.65
N PHE A 124 -10.25 13.71 -2.20
CA PHE A 124 -9.24 14.76 -2.13
C PHE A 124 -8.92 15.37 -3.50
N ALA A 125 -8.71 14.55 -4.53
CA ALA A 125 -8.42 15.03 -5.88
C ALA A 125 -9.60 15.80 -6.50
N GLU A 126 -10.84 15.36 -6.23
CA GLU A 126 -12.05 16.06 -6.68
C GLU A 126 -12.21 17.43 -6.01
N GLU A 127 -11.87 17.54 -4.72
CA GLU A 127 -11.91 18.82 -3.99
C GLU A 127 -10.86 19.80 -4.52
N GLN A 128 -9.62 19.35 -4.72
CA GLN A 128 -8.55 20.19 -5.30
C GLN A 128 -8.92 20.72 -6.69
N SER A 129 -9.51 19.87 -7.53
CA SER A 129 -9.91 20.27 -8.89
C SER A 129 -10.97 21.37 -8.91
N ARG A 130 -11.84 21.44 -7.89
CA ARG A 130 -12.83 22.52 -7.75
C ARG A 130 -12.17 23.82 -7.33
N GLN A 131 -11.26 23.76 -6.36
CA GLN A 131 -10.53 24.94 -5.87
C GLN A 131 -9.67 25.58 -6.97
N ASP A 132 -9.06 24.76 -7.83
CA ASP A 132 -8.29 25.22 -9.00
C ASP A 132 -9.17 25.83 -10.10
N SER A 133 -10.46 25.46 -10.18
CA SER A 133 -11.40 26.00 -11.18
C SER A 133 -12.02 27.34 -10.75
N ASP A 134 -12.03 27.61 -9.45
CA ASP A 134 -12.57 28.84 -8.85
C ASP A 134 -11.49 29.93 -8.62
N SER A 135 -10.22 29.64 -8.93
CA SER A 135 -9.04 30.54 -8.79
C SER A 135 -8.60 31.14 -10.13
#